data_AF-A0A7V4DGW3-F1
#
_entry.id   AF-A0A7V4DGW3-F1
#
_cell.length_a   1.000
_cell.length_b   1.000
_cell.length_c   1.000
_cell.angle_alpha   90.00
_cell.angle_beta   90.00
_cell.angle_gamma   90.00
#
_symmetry.space_group_name_H-M   'P 1'
#
loop_
_entity.id
_entity.type
_entity.pdbx_description
1 polymer ?
#
loop_
_entity_poly.entity_id
_entity_poly.type
_entity_poly.pdbx_seq_one_letter_code
_entity_poly.pdbx_strand_id
1 'polypeptide(L)' 'MDIERRLFYDTTLLSVERPGRYLGREWNVIIKPEQDIRYTVALAFPDVYEVGMSHLGLRILYGLLNALPGVQAERVF' A
#
# COMPACT_ATOMS: atom_id res chain seq x y z
N MET A 1 -10.40 13.14 -27.51
CA MET A 1 -10.38 12.11 -26.46
C MET A 1 -9.29 12.38 -25.41
N ASP A 2 -8.18 13.05 -25.74
CA ASP A 2 -7.10 13.34 -24.77
C ASP A 2 -7.33 14.57 -23.86
N ILE A 3 -8.08 15.58 -24.31
CA ILE A 3 -8.31 16.82 -23.53
C ILE A 3 -9.27 16.58 -22.37
N GLU A 4 -10.36 15.85 -22.59
CA GLU A 4 -11.31 15.50 -21.52
C GLU A 4 -10.67 14.60 -20.45
N ARG A 5 -9.79 13.70 -20.86
CA ARG A 5 -9.04 12.83 -19.93
C ARG A 5 -8.10 13.65 -19.05
N ARG A 6 -7.46 14.68 -19.62
CA ARG A 6 -6.55 15.58 -18.89
C ARG A 6 -7.30 16.49 -17.91
N LEU A 7 -8.42 17.07 -18.33
CA LEU A 7 -9.31 17.85 -17.46
C LEU A 7 -9.92 17.01 -16.32
N PHE A 8 -10.26 15.74 -16.61
CA PHE A 8 -10.75 14.80 -15.61
C PHE A 8 -9.69 14.54 -14.52
N TYR A 9 -8.43 14.29 -14.89
CA TYR A 9 -7.35 14.12 -13.92
C TYR A 9 -7.03 15.42 -13.16
N ASP A 10 -6.98 16.57 -13.84
CA ASP A 10 -6.63 17.86 -13.22
C ASP A 10 -7.65 18.30 -12.15
N THR A 11 -8.95 18.06 -12.39
CA THR A 11 -10.00 18.47 -11.43
C THR A 11 -10.26 17.41 -10.35
N THR A 12 -10.18 16.12 -10.70
CA THR A 12 -10.48 15.02 -9.76
C THR A 12 -9.32 14.78 -8.80
N LEU A 13 -8.06 14.91 -9.22
CA LEU A 13 -6.93 14.74 -8.30
C LEU A 13 -6.90 15.83 -7.21
N LEU A 14 -7.41 17.02 -7.52
CA LEU A 14 -7.53 18.12 -6.55
C LEU A 14 -8.65 17.91 -5.53
N SER A 15 -9.62 17.03 -5.82
CA SER A 15 -10.69 16.67 -4.87
C SER A 15 -10.34 15.45 -4.00
N VAL A 16 -9.21 14.77 -4.26
CA VAL A 16 -8.77 13.63 -3.45
C VAL A 16 -8.35 14.09 -2.07
N GLU A 17 -9.04 13.59 -1.05
CA GLU A 17 -8.64 13.81 0.32
C GLU A 17 -7.39 12.99 0.66
N ARG A 18 -6.40 13.67 1.26
CA ARG A 18 -5.17 13.05 1.79
C ARG A 18 -4.43 12.22 0.73
N PRO A 19 -4.02 12.85 -0.39
CA PRO A 19 -3.48 12.16 -1.57
C PRO A 19 -2.23 11.31 -1.27
N GLY A 20 -1.49 11.64 -0.21
CA GLY A 20 -0.35 10.85 0.26
C GLY A 20 -0.65 9.38 0.58
N ARG A 21 -1.92 9.02 0.88
CA ARG A 21 -2.35 7.63 1.11
C ARG A 21 -2.29 6.75 -0.14
N TYR A 22 -2.36 7.37 -1.31
CA TYR A 22 -2.49 6.65 -2.58
C TYR A 22 -1.18 6.61 -3.36
N LEU A 23 -0.12 7.27 -2.88
CA LEU A 23 1.20 7.28 -3.52
C LEU A 23 1.94 5.94 -3.37
N GLY A 24 1.53 5.10 -2.42
CA GLY A 24 2.28 3.92 -2.01
C GLY A 24 3.63 4.27 -1.38
N ARG A 25 4.51 3.26 -1.26
CA ARG A 25 5.88 3.41 -0.72
C ARG A 25 5.92 4.08 0.66
N GLU A 26 5.06 3.62 1.54
CA GLU A 26 4.96 4.10 2.91
C GLU A 26 6.29 4.00 3.67
N TRP A 27 6.39 4.74 4.76
CA TRP A 27 7.49 4.58 5.69
C TRP A 27 7.61 3.11 6.14
N ASN A 28 8.82 2.57 6.12
CA ASN A 28 9.13 1.15 6.38
C ASN A 28 8.50 0.16 5.39
N VAL A 29 8.22 0.57 4.15
CA VAL A 29 7.94 -0.39 3.08
C VAL A 29 9.17 -1.28 2.85
N ILE A 30 8.93 -2.59 2.69
CA ILE A 30 9.98 -3.57 2.39
C ILE A 30 9.79 -3.95 0.93
N ILE A 31 10.73 -3.55 0.09
CA ILE A 31 10.70 -3.83 -1.35
C ILE A 31 11.70 -4.94 -1.62
N LYS A 32 11.22 -6.05 -2.20
CA LYS A 32 12.04 -7.19 -2.61
C LYS A 32 12.20 -7.20 -4.13
N PRO A 33 13.30 -7.72 -4.67
CA PRO A 33 13.42 -7.94 -6.11
C PRO A 33 12.34 -8.91 -6.60
N GLU A 34 11.66 -8.60 -7.71
CA GLU A 34 10.54 -9.40 -8.21
C GLU A 34 10.92 -10.86 -8.47
N GLN A 35 12.15 -11.10 -8.93
CA GLN A 35 12.67 -12.44 -9.19
C GLN A 35 12.79 -13.32 -7.92
N ASP A 36 12.83 -12.71 -6.74
CA ASP A 36 12.99 -13.40 -5.46
C ASP A 36 11.62 -13.69 -4.81
N ILE A 37 10.51 -13.27 -5.41
CA ILE A 37 9.16 -13.41 -4.85
C ILE A 37 8.46 -14.63 -5.44
N ARG A 38 7.99 -15.52 -4.56
CA ARG A 38 7.15 -16.68 -4.88
C ARG A 38 5.69 -16.48 -4.48
N TYR A 39 5.45 -15.74 -3.40
CA TYR A 39 4.12 -15.49 -2.86
C TYR A 39 3.96 -14.03 -2.46
N THR A 40 2.81 -13.45 -2.80
CA THR A 40 2.43 -12.10 -2.38
C THR A 40 1.21 -12.18 -1.46
N VAL A 41 1.32 -11.58 -0.29
CA VAL A 41 0.29 -11.60 0.76
C VAL A 41 -0.24 -10.19 0.98
N ALA A 42 -1.56 -10.01 0.94
CA ALA A 42 -2.21 -8.77 1.34
C ALA A 42 -2.72 -8.91 2.77
N LEU A 43 -2.14 -8.13 3.69
CA LEU A 43 -2.64 -7.98 5.06
C LEU A 43 -3.72 -6.91 5.07
N ALA A 44 -4.97 -7.33 4.88
CA ALA A 44 -6.12 -6.44 4.85
C ALA A 44 -6.71 -6.23 6.25
N PHE A 45 -6.90 -4.97 6.63
CA PHE A 45 -7.57 -4.58 7.87
C PHE A 45 -8.68 -3.60 7.55
N PRO A 46 -9.94 -3.89 7.89
CA PRO A 46 -11.09 -3.09 7.48
C PRO A 46 -11.28 -1.86 8.37
N ASP A 47 -10.31 -0.95 8.40
CA ASP A 47 -10.35 0.28 9.17
C ASP A 47 -9.57 1.38 8.45
N VAL A 48 -9.79 2.64 8.83
CA VAL A 48 -9.11 3.77 8.22
C VAL A 48 -7.60 3.63 8.41
N TYR A 49 -6.85 4.03 7.39
CA TYR A 49 -5.39 3.97 7.33
C TYR A 49 -4.69 4.32 8.66
N GLU A 50 -5.10 5.40 9.32
CA GLU A 50 -4.46 5.84 10.58
C GLU A 50 -4.68 4.89 11.74
N VAL A 51 -5.87 4.28 11.82
CA VAL A 51 -6.22 3.34 12.88
C VAL A 51 -5.56 2.00 12.59
N GLY A 52 -5.62 1.53 11.34
CA GLY A 52 -4.99 0.30 10.89
C GLY A 52 -3.46 0.30 11.06
N MET A 53 -2.78 1.43 10.80
CA MET A 53 -1.33 1.55 10.98
C MET A 53 -0.88 1.45 12.44
N SER A 54 -1.78 1.71 13.39
CA SER A 54 -1.53 1.55 14.83
C SER A 54 -1.72 0.11 15.30
N HIS A 55 -2.18 -0.80 14.43
CA HIS A 55 -2.46 -2.19 14.79
C HIS A 55 -1.17 -3.03 14.93
N LEU A 56 -0.72 -3.21 16.18
CA LEU A 56 0.54 -3.90 16.50
C LEU A 56 0.63 -5.31 15.88
N GLY A 57 -0.46 -6.09 15.93
CA GLY A 57 -0.47 -7.43 15.35
C GLY A 57 -0.19 -7.44 13.84
N LEU A 58 -0.67 -6.43 13.12
CA LEU A 58 -0.51 -6.34 11.66
C LEU A 58 0.92 -5.93 11.30
N ARG A 59 1.53 -5.07 12.12
CA ARG A 59 2.95 -4.74 12.04
C ARG A 59 3.86 -5.95 12.28
N ILE A 60 3.53 -6.78 13.28
CA ILE A 60 4.26 -8.02 13.56
C ILE A 60 4.15 -8.99 12.38
N LEU A 61 2.94 -9.27 11.91
CA LEU A 61 2.70 -10.16 10.77
C LEU A 61 3.40 -9.67 9.50
N TYR A 62 3.34 -8.36 9.22
CA TYR A 62 4.04 -7.74 8.10
C TYR A 62 5.54 -8.00 8.15
N GLY A 63 6.16 -7.83 9.33
CA GLY A 63 7.59 -8.09 9.53
C GLY A 63 7.93 -9.57 9.38
N LEU A 64 7.15 -10.46 10.00
CA LEU A 64 7.38 -11.91 9.93
C LEU A 64 7.26 -12.43 8.50
N LEU A 65 6.21 -12.05 7.77
CA LEU A 65 6.01 -12.47 6.39
C LEU A 65 7.12 -11.94 5.47
N ASN A 66 7.51 -10.68 5.62
CA ASN A 66 8.61 -10.12 4.84
C ASN A 66 9.99 -10.63 5.27
N ALA A 67 10.14 -11.31 6.41
CA ALA A 67 11.36 -12.02 6.77
C ALA A 67 11.47 -13.40 6.09
N LEU A 68 10.36 -13.97 5.61
CA LEU A 68 10.37 -15.27 4.94
C LEU A 68 10.97 -15.18 3.53
N PRO A 69 11.91 -16.08 3.17
CA PRO A 69 12.44 -16.15 1.81
C PRO A 69 11.33 -16.49 0.80
N GLY A 70 11.21 -15.70 -0.26
CA GLY A 70 10.18 -15.91 -1.27
C GLY A 70 8.81 -15.29 -0.98
N VAL A 71 8.62 -14.60 0.13
CA VAL A 71 7.32 -14.01 0.48
C VAL A 71 7.42 -12.49 0.51
N GLN A 72 6.52 -11.80 -0.19
CA GLN A 72 6.29 -10.37 0.00
C GLN A 72 4.94 -10.19 0.69
N ALA A 73 4.87 -9.28 1.66
CA ALA A 73 3.60 -8.87 2.25
C ALA A 73 3.41 -7.35 2.12
N GLU A 74 2.21 -6.94 1.74
CA GLU A 74 1.75 -5.55 1.68
C GLU A 74 0.57 -5.35 2.62
N ARG A 75 0.33 -4.09 3.02
CA ARG A 75 -0.76 -3.72 3.93
C ARG A 75 -1.89 -3.08 3.14
N VAL A 76 -3.12 -3.42 3.49
CA VAL A 76 -4.33 -2.85 2.89
C VAL A 76 -5.24 -2.40 4.01
N PHE A 77 -5.75 -1.17 3.89
CA PHE A 77 -6.62 -0.50 4.87
C PHE A 77 -7.84 0.05 4.14
#